data_AF-A0A1J4J3C9-F1
#
_entry.id   AF-A0A1J4J3C9-F1
#
_cell.length_a   1.000
_cell.length_b   1.000
_cell.length_c   1.000
_cell.angle_alpha   90.00
_cell.angle_beta   90.00
_cell.angle_gamma   90.00
#
_symmetry.space_group_name_H-M   'P 1'
#
loop_
_entity.id
_entity.type
_entity.pdbx_description
1 polymer ?
#
loop_
_entity_poly.entity_id
_entity_poly.type
_entity_poly.pdbx_seq_one_letter_code
_entity_poly.pdbx_strand_id
1 'polypeptide(L)'
;MLGFATANLSTDSWTVDVTEDDYGVYCGLVEVRVDEKDNFNEKMPKACVVSIGKNPTFGAKFPAFEVHILEFDGDIYGEEMRVQLFEKMRPMIQFKSIDQLKEQITSDAKSAKTKMQNVLAIHCK
;
A
#
# COMPACT_ATOMS: atom_id res chain seq x y z
N MET A 1 4.20 3.46 17.24
CA MET A 1 3.72 3.13 15.88
C MET A 1 2.31 2.58 16.00
N LEU A 2 1.35 3.03 15.19
CA LEU A 2 -0.10 2.73 15.31
C LEU A 2 -0.49 1.27 14.97
N GLY A 3 0.43 0.31 15.03
CA GLY A 3 0.12 -1.12 14.85
C GLY A 3 -0.09 -1.58 13.40
N PHE A 4 0.31 -0.78 12.40
CA PHE A 4 0.19 -1.14 11.00
C PHE A 4 1.58 -1.48 10.42
N ALA A 5 1.75 -2.71 9.94
CA ALA A 5 2.91 -3.12 9.17
C ALA A 5 2.97 -2.23 7.91
N THR A 6 3.98 -1.36 7.85
CA THR A 6 4.17 -0.37 6.79
C THR A 6 5.56 -0.54 6.22
N ALA A 7 5.64 -0.78 4.91
CA ALA A 7 6.90 -0.88 4.18
C ALA A 7 7.04 0.33 3.24
N ASN A 8 8.23 0.92 3.21
CA ASN A 8 8.61 1.94 2.23
C ASN A 8 9.22 1.24 1.01
N LEU A 9 8.66 1.47 -0.17
CA LEU A 9 9.19 0.91 -1.43
C LEU A 9 10.35 1.78 -1.93
N SER A 10 11.46 1.16 -2.36
CA SER A 10 12.53 1.88 -3.06
C SER A 10 12.07 2.35 -4.44
N THR A 11 12.57 3.50 -4.87
CA THR A 11 12.11 4.20 -6.09
C THR A 11 12.78 3.72 -7.39
N ASP A 12 13.68 2.75 -7.31
CA ASP A 12 14.57 2.40 -8.43
C ASP A 12 13.94 1.50 -9.50
N SER A 13 12.72 1.00 -9.28
CA SER A 13 12.02 0.04 -10.16
C SER A 13 10.66 0.54 -10.69
N TRP A 14 10.50 1.86 -10.81
CA TRP A 14 9.21 2.48 -11.15
C TRP A 14 9.03 2.59 -12.67
N THR A 15 7.84 2.25 -13.16
CA THR A 15 7.49 2.32 -14.59
C THR A 15 6.61 3.52 -14.94
N VAL A 16 6.22 4.35 -13.95
CA VAL A 16 5.27 5.48 -14.15
C VAL A 16 5.71 6.70 -13.34
N ASP A 17 5.70 7.87 -13.99
CA ASP A 17 5.86 9.17 -13.35
C ASP A 17 4.61 9.52 -12.54
N VAL A 18 4.73 9.59 -11.21
CA VAL A 18 3.65 9.98 -10.30
C VAL A 18 3.68 11.49 -10.06
N THR A 19 2.56 12.16 -10.27
CA THR A 19 2.40 13.60 -10.09
C THR A 19 1.61 13.95 -8.82
N GLU A 20 1.50 15.23 -8.46
CA GLU A 20 0.66 15.65 -7.32
C GLU A 20 -0.83 15.31 -7.52
N ASP A 21 -1.32 15.27 -8.76
CA ASP A 21 -2.70 14.91 -9.09
C ASP A 21 -3.00 13.42 -8.76
N ASP A 22 -1.95 12.59 -8.74
CA ASP A 22 -2.03 11.19 -8.36
C ASP A 22 -2.04 11.00 -6.84
N TYR A 23 -1.74 12.01 -6.03
CA TYR A 23 -1.69 11.85 -4.58
C TYR A 23 -3.05 11.45 -3.99
N GLY A 24 -3.04 10.46 -3.11
CA GLY A 24 -4.22 9.92 -2.49
C GLY A 24 -4.02 8.54 -1.91
N VAL A 25 -5.13 7.91 -1.57
CA VAL A 25 -5.16 6.56 -1.01
C VAL A 25 -5.79 5.62 -2.01
N TYR A 26 -5.09 4.52 -2.26
CA TYR A 26 -5.42 3.50 -3.23
C TYR A 26 -5.66 2.16 -2.54
N CYS A 27 -6.48 1.31 -3.15
CA CYS A 27 -6.47 -0.12 -2.84
C CYS A 27 -5.67 -0.89 -3.89
N GLY A 28 -5.12 -2.01 -3.47
CA GLY A 28 -4.33 -2.85 -4.34
C GLY A 28 -4.09 -4.25 -3.80
N LEU A 29 -3.22 -4.96 -4.51
CA LEU A 29 -2.67 -6.24 -4.10
C LEU A 29 -1.18 -6.11 -3.81
N VAL A 30 -0.72 -6.85 -2.82
CA VAL A 30 0.69 -6.98 -2.48
C VAL A 30 1.12 -8.44 -2.49
N GLU A 31 2.29 -8.67 -3.06
CA GLU A 31 3.01 -9.94 -3.03
C GLU A 31 4.33 -9.70 -2.30
N VAL A 32 4.56 -10.45 -1.23
CA VAL A 32 5.83 -10.42 -0.50
C VAL A 32 6.71 -11.54 -1.04
N ARG A 33 8.01 -11.25 -1.21
CA ARG A 33 9.02 -12.24 -1.57
C ARG A 33 9.07 -13.36 -0.51
N VAL A 34 9.26 -14.59 -0.96
CA VAL A 34 9.28 -15.80 -0.08
C VAL A 34 10.67 -16.36 0.09
N ASP A 35 11.58 -16.11 -0.85
CA ASP A 35 12.95 -16.59 -0.80
C ASP A 35 13.95 -15.62 -1.46
N GLU A 36 15.24 -15.83 -1.18
CA GLU A 36 16.35 -15.05 -1.72
C GLU A 36 16.53 -15.21 -3.25
N LYS A 37 15.78 -16.10 -3.91
CA LYS A 37 15.90 -16.40 -5.35
C LYS A 37 14.89 -15.63 -6.21
N ASP A 38 14.40 -14.50 -5.71
CA ASP A 38 13.39 -13.65 -6.36
C ASP A 38 12.02 -14.33 -6.58
N ASN A 39 11.69 -15.41 -5.87
CA ASN A 39 10.36 -15.99 -5.99
C ASN A 39 9.35 -15.19 -5.15
N PHE A 40 8.43 -14.50 -5.82
CA PHE A 40 7.24 -13.93 -5.19
C PHE A 40 6.17 -15.02 -5.00
N ASN A 41 5.42 -14.98 -3.89
CA ASN A 41 4.26 -15.87 -3.73
C ASN A 41 3.08 -15.34 -4.53
N GLU A 42 3.12 -15.48 -5.85
CA GLU A 42 2.01 -15.07 -6.74
C GLU A 42 0.71 -15.83 -6.42
N LYS A 43 0.78 -16.94 -5.67
CA LYS A 43 -0.39 -17.73 -5.26
C LYS A 43 -1.13 -17.17 -4.05
N MET A 44 -0.58 -16.18 -3.36
CA MET A 44 -1.21 -15.59 -2.17
C MET A 44 -1.02 -14.08 -2.08
N PRO A 45 -1.51 -13.30 -3.07
CA PRO A 45 -1.55 -11.86 -2.94
C PRO A 45 -2.46 -11.48 -1.76
N LYS A 46 -2.05 -10.49 -0.97
CA LYS A 46 -2.89 -9.89 0.07
C LYS A 46 -3.44 -8.57 -0.42
N ALA A 47 -4.65 -8.22 0.03
CA ALA A 47 -5.16 -6.87 -0.20
C ALA A 47 -4.36 -5.85 0.61
N CYS A 48 -4.15 -4.67 0.05
CA CYS A 48 -3.46 -3.58 0.73
C CYS A 48 -4.12 -2.22 0.48
N VAL A 49 -3.80 -1.27 1.36
CA VAL A 49 -4.05 0.15 1.17
C VAL A 49 -2.71 0.84 0.93
N VAL A 50 -2.63 1.73 -0.06
CA VAL A 50 -1.41 2.46 -0.39
C VAL A 50 -1.68 3.95 -0.31
N SER A 51 -0.93 4.65 0.54
CA SER A 51 -0.93 6.11 0.61
C SER A 51 0.19 6.64 -0.28
N ILE A 52 -0.16 7.53 -1.19
CA ILE A 52 0.74 8.20 -2.12
C ILE A 52 0.69 9.69 -1.83
N GLY A 53 1.82 10.28 -1.41
CA GLY A 53 1.86 11.68 -1.01
C GLY A 53 3.23 12.32 -1.07
N LYS A 54 3.38 13.48 -0.42
CA LYS A 54 4.64 14.22 -0.38
C LYS A 54 5.64 13.52 0.54
N ASN A 55 6.89 13.38 0.10
CA ASN A 55 8.00 12.93 0.92
C ASN A 55 8.72 14.13 1.56
N PRO A 56 8.58 14.37 2.88
CA PRO A 56 9.24 15.49 3.54
C PRO A 56 10.74 15.24 3.77
N THR A 57 11.21 13.99 3.67
CA THR A 57 12.52 13.57 4.18
C THR A 57 13.60 13.48 3.09
N PHE A 58 13.23 13.50 1.80
CA PHE A 58 14.16 13.37 0.66
C PHE A 58 14.04 14.49 -0.38
N GLY A 59 14.01 15.75 0.08
CA GLY A 59 14.19 16.91 -0.81
C GLY A 59 13.20 17.00 -1.99
N ALA A 60 11.97 16.50 -1.80
CA ALA A 60 10.86 16.55 -2.75
C ALA A 60 11.09 15.86 -4.12
N LYS A 61 12.17 15.09 -4.31
CA LYS A 61 12.44 14.47 -5.63
C LYS A 61 11.45 13.36 -6.00
N PHE A 62 10.90 12.65 -5.01
CA PHE A 62 10.00 11.52 -5.24
C PHE A 62 8.84 11.53 -4.22
N PRO A 63 7.65 11.03 -4.60
CA PRO A 63 6.56 10.85 -3.66
C PRO A 63 6.91 9.83 -2.56
N ALA A 64 6.21 9.91 -1.43
CA ALA A 64 6.22 8.89 -0.40
C ALA A 64 5.12 7.86 -0.68
N PHE A 65 5.46 6.58 -0.53
CA PHE A 65 4.56 5.45 -0.68
C PHE A 65 4.54 4.64 0.60
N GLU A 66 3.39 4.65 1.27
CA GLU A 66 3.17 3.88 2.49
C GLU A 66 2.16 2.78 2.21
N VAL A 67 2.59 1.53 2.34
CA VAL A 67 1.74 0.37 2.06
C VAL A 67 1.31 -0.26 3.37
N HIS A 68 0.00 -0.35 3.59
CA HIS A 68 -0.60 -1.10 4.69
C HIS A 68 -1.19 -2.41 4.16
N ILE A 69 -0.58 -3.53 4.53
CA ILE A 69 -1.04 -4.87 4.16
C ILE A 69 -2.20 -5.29 5.08
N LEU A 70 -3.34 -5.66 4.51
CA LEU A 70 -4.51 -6.10 5.28
C LEU A 70 -4.32 -7.54 5.78
N GLU A 71 -4.79 -7.80 6.99
CA GLU A 71 -4.79 -9.14 7.60
C GLU A 71 -3.39 -9.78 7.58
N PHE A 72 -2.37 -8.98 7.87
CA PHE A 72 -0.96 -9.38 7.92
C PHE A 72 -0.36 -9.04 9.28
N ASP A 73 0.27 -10.04 9.89
CA ASP A 73 0.81 -10.02 11.25
C ASP A 73 2.31 -10.38 11.30
N GLY A 74 2.96 -10.51 10.14
CA GLY A 74 4.39 -10.79 10.02
C GLY A 74 5.27 -9.53 10.04
N ASP A 75 6.58 -9.75 10.03
CA ASP A 75 7.58 -8.72 9.74
C ASP A 75 7.98 -8.79 8.26
N ILE A 76 8.13 -7.63 7.63
CA ILE A 76 8.52 -7.46 6.22
C ILE A 76 9.69 -6.49 6.08
N TYR A 77 10.33 -6.13 7.18
CA TYR A 77 11.44 -5.20 7.15
C TYR A 77 12.64 -5.80 6.42
N GLY A 78 13.08 -5.14 5.33
CA GLY A 78 14.17 -5.62 4.49
C GLY A 78 13.75 -6.58 3.37
N GLU A 79 12.48 -6.98 3.33
CA GLU A 79 11.95 -7.84 2.27
C GLU A 79 11.53 -7.01 1.05
N GLU A 80 11.73 -7.57 -0.13
CA GLU A 80 11.15 -7.01 -1.35
C GLU A 80 9.69 -7.38 -1.48
N MET A 81 8.89 -6.44 -1.98
CA MET A 81 7.47 -6.64 -2.23
C MET A 81 7.06 -5.99 -3.53
N ARG A 82 6.11 -6.63 -4.22
CA ARG A 82 5.46 -6.08 -5.40
C ARG A 82 4.09 -5.56 -5.01
N VAL A 83 3.76 -4.36 -5.43
CA VAL A 83 2.46 -3.75 -5.20
C VAL A 83 1.81 -3.41 -6.52
N GLN A 84 0.57 -3.87 -6.70
CA GLN A 84 -0.27 -3.56 -7.84
C GLN A 84 -1.39 -2.63 -7.36
N LEU A 85 -1.43 -1.40 -7.87
CA LEU A 85 -2.49 -0.44 -7.57
C LEU A 85 -3.69 -0.67 -8.49
N PHE A 86 -4.89 -0.70 -7.93
CA PHE A 86 -6.13 -0.95 -8.69
C PHE A 86 -7.02 0.28 -8.79
N GLU A 87 -7.31 0.93 -7.67
CA GLU A 87 -8.27 2.05 -7.63
C GLU A 87 -7.83 3.11 -6.64
N LYS A 88 -7.90 4.39 -7.04
CA LYS A 88 -7.80 5.54 -6.14
C LYS A 88 -9.12 5.68 -5.36
N MET A 89 -9.11 5.33 -4.08
CA MET A 89 -10.30 5.39 -3.23
C MET A 89 -10.62 6.82 -2.78
N ARG A 90 -9.60 7.66 -2.55
CA ARG A 90 -9.77 9.07 -2.17
C ARG A 90 -8.52 9.91 -2.41
N PRO A 91 -8.65 11.25 -2.52
CA PRO A 91 -7.50 12.15 -2.45
C PRO A 91 -6.86 12.19 -1.05
N MET A 92 -5.72 12.88 -0.95
CA MET A 92 -5.08 13.20 0.34
C MET A 92 -5.95 14.17 1.15
N ILE A 93 -6.03 13.93 2.46
CA ILE A 93 -6.83 14.72 3.40
C ILE A 93 -5.94 15.07 4.59
N GLN A 94 -6.01 16.32 5.04
CA GLN A 94 -5.42 16.74 6.31
C GLN A 94 -6.43 16.51 7.43
N PHE A 95 -6.01 15.80 8.48
CA PHE A 95 -6.85 15.55 9.64
C PHE A 95 -6.55 16.55 10.75
N LYS A 96 -7.61 16.96 11.47
CA LYS A 96 -7.48 17.90 12.59
C LYS A 96 -7.15 17.20 13.91
N SER A 97 -7.29 15.87 13.96
CA SER A 97 -6.95 15.06 15.13
C SER A 97 -6.48 13.66 14.72
N ILE A 98 -5.78 13.00 15.65
CA ILE A 98 -5.34 11.61 15.49
C ILE A 98 -6.53 10.65 15.40
N ASP A 99 -7.63 10.93 16.11
CA ASP A 99 -8.80 10.05 16.10
C ASP A 99 -9.49 10.06 14.74
N GLN A 100 -9.61 11.24 14.09
CA GLN A 100 -10.11 11.34 12.71
C GLN A 100 -9.24 10.55 11.73
N LEU A 101 -7.91 10.63 11.89
CA LEU A 101 -6.97 9.86 11.07
C LEU A 101 -7.19 8.35 11.25
N LYS A 102 -7.32 7.87 12.49
CA LYS A 102 -7.56 6.44 12.80
C LYS A 102 -8.88 5.95 12.22
N GLU A 103 -9.95 6.73 12.37
CA GLU A 103 -11.26 6.42 11.81
C GLU A 103 -11.19 6.30 10.28
N GLN A 104 -10.50 7.25 9.63
CA GLN A 104 -10.33 7.21 8.18
C GLN A 104 -9.51 5.99 7.74
N ILE A 105 -8.37 5.70 8.36
CA ILE A 105 -7.55 4.53 8.03
C ILE A 105 -8.38 3.24 8.16
N THR A 106 -9.19 3.14 9.23
CA THR A 106 -10.07 1.99 9.45
C THR A 106 -11.12 1.86 8.34
N SER A 107 -11.70 2.98 7.90
CA SER A 107 -12.66 3.03 6.81
C SER A 107 -12.03 2.65 5.46
N ASP A 108 -10.82 3.15 5.19
CA ASP A 108 -10.04 2.87 3.98
C ASP A 108 -9.72 1.37 3.91
N ALA A 109 -9.28 0.77 5.03
CA ALA A 109 -8.98 -0.66 5.13
C ALA A 109 -10.23 -1.53 4.86
N LYS A 110 -11.38 -1.18 5.44
CA LYS A 110 -12.65 -1.87 5.18
C LYS A 110 -13.07 -1.77 3.71
N SER A 111 -12.94 -0.58 3.11
CA SER A 111 -13.28 -0.33 1.72
C SER A 111 -12.39 -1.12 0.76
N ALA A 112 -11.08 -1.12 1.00
CA ALA A 112 -10.12 -1.90 0.24
C ALA A 112 -10.41 -3.40 0.32
N LYS A 113 -10.69 -3.91 1.53
CA LYS A 113 -11.07 -5.32 1.72
C LYS A 113 -12.27 -5.69 0.85
N THR A 114 -13.35 -4.91 0.90
CA THR A 114 -14.56 -5.16 0.10
C THR A 114 -14.27 -5.10 -1.40
N LYS A 115 -13.54 -4.07 -1.87
CA LYS A 115 -13.22 -3.89 -3.29
C LYS A 115 -12.34 -5.02 -3.85
N MET A 116 -11.41 -5.55 -3.05
CA MET A 116 -10.45 -6.57 -3.49
C MET A 116 -10.95 -8.01 -3.39
N GLN A 117 -12.11 -8.27 -2.76
CA GLN A 117 -12.69 -9.62 -2.63
C GLN A 117 -12.81 -10.37 -3.96
N ASN A 118 -13.35 -9.71 -4.99
CA ASN A 118 -13.54 -10.34 -6.30
C ASN A 118 -12.23 -10.53 -7.06
N VAL A 119 -11.24 -9.64 -6.84
CA VAL A 119 -9.94 -9.71 -7.49
C VAL A 119 -9.13 -10.89 -6.94
N LEU A 120 -9.14 -11.06 -5.61
CA LEU A 120 -8.49 -12.18 -4.93
C LEU A 120 -9.07 -13.54 -5.36
N ALA A 121 -10.38 -13.62 -5.58
CA ALA A 121 -11.04 -14.85 -6.04
C ALA A 121 -10.60 -15.30 -7.45
N ILE A 122 -10.07 -14.39 -8.26
CA ILE A 122 -9.54 -14.68 -9.61
C ILE A 122 -8.07 -15.12 -9.52
N HIS A 123 -7.26 -14.46 -8.68
CA HIS A 123 -5.81 -14.70 -8.58
C HIS A 123 -5.45 -15.95 -7.77
N CYS A 124 -6.34 -16.47 -6.92
CA CYS A 124 -6.10 -17.67 -6.11
C CYS A 124 -6.53 -19.01 -6.79
N LYS A 125 -6.77 -19.03 -8.10
CA LYS A 125 -7.09 -20.26 -8.87
C LYS A 125 -5.89 -20.73 -9.67
#